data_AF-A0A5H2QA73-F1
#
_entry.id   AF-A0A5H2QA73-F1
#
_cell.length_a   1.000
_cell.length_b   1.000
_cell.length_c   1.000
_cell.angle_alpha   90.00
_cell.angle_beta   90.00
_cell.angle_gamma   90.00
#
_symmetry.space_group_name_H-M   'P 1'
#
loop_
_entity.id
_entity.type
_entity.pdbx_description
1 polymer ?
#
loop_
_entity_poly.entity_id
_entity_poly.type
_entity_poly.pdbx_seq_one_letter_code
_entity_poly.pdbx_strand_id
1 'polypeptide(L)'
;AITVICILLFIGAVGKSAQIGLHTRLPDAMEGPTPVSASIHAATMVTAGVFMIARCSPLFEYSSTALIVITFVGAMTSFFAATTGILQNDLKRVIAYSTCSQLGYMIFACGISNYSVSVFHLMNHA
;
A
#
# COMPACT_ATOMS: atom_id res chain seq x y z
N ALA A 1 24.47 0.15 5.43
CA ALA A 1 24.12 -1.22 5.04
C ALA A 1 22.65 -1.53 5.33
N ILE A 2 22.20 -1.37 6.59
CA ILE A 2 20.80 -1.59 7.00
C ILE A 2 19.81 -0.74 6.18
N THR A 3 20.13 0.55 5.96
CA THR A 3 19.35 1.46 5.10
C THR A 3 19.06 0.89 3.70
N VAL A 4 20.08 0.31 3.05
CA VAL A 4 19.96 -0.27 1.70
C VAL A 4 19.10 -1.54 1.73
N ILE A 5 19.25 -2.38 2.76
CA ILE A 5 18.42 -3.59 2.94
C ILE A 5 16.95 -3.19 3.15
N CYS A 6 16.68 -2.20 4.00
CA CYS A 6 15.34 -1.66 4.22
C CYS A 6 14.72 -1.10 2.94
N ILE A 7 15.50 -0.37 2.13
CA ILE A 7 15.03 0.16 0.84
C ILE A 7 14.73 -0.97 -0.15
N LEU A 8 15.57 -2.00 -0.24
CA LEU A 8 15.33 -3.16 -1.12
C LEU A 8 14.09 -3.95 -0.70
N LEU A 9 13.89 -4.16 0.61
CA LEU A 9 12.66 -4.74 1.14
C LEU A 9 11.46 -3.86 0.80
N PHE A 10 11.59 -2.54 0.97
CA PHE A 10 10.54 -1.60 0.64
C PHE A 10 10.16 -1.62 -0.85
N ILE A 11 11.12 -1.76 -1.76
CA ILE A 11 10.84 -1.94 -3.20
C ILE A 11 10.00 -3.20 -3.45
N GLY A 12 10.26 -4.29 -2.71
CA GLY A 12 9.42 -5.49 -2.73
C GLY A 12 7.98 -5.24 -2.24
N ALA A 13 7.83 -4.45 -1.17
CA ALA A 13 6.52 -4.07 -0.63
C ALA A 13 5.74 -3.15 -1.60
N VAL A 14 6.40 -2.17 -2.21
CA VAL A 14 5.86 -1.27 -3.24
C VAL A 14 5.26 -2.07 -4.40
N GLY A 15 5.92 -3.16 -4.80
CA GLY A 15 5.48 -4.02 -5.90
C GLY A 15 4.20 -4.80 -5.64
N LYS A 16 3.93 -5.18 -4.39
CA LYS A 16 2.73 -5.95 -4.01
C LYS A 16 1.58 -5.05 -3.55
N SER A 17 1.88 -3.94 -2.89
CA SER A 17 0.88 -2.98 -2.40
C SER A 17 0.45 -1.93 -3.43
N ALA A 18 0.88 -2.07 -4.68
CA ALA A 18 0.52 -1.18 -5.80
C ALA A 18 0.74 0.31 -5.52
N GLN A 19 1.86 0.63 -4.87
CA GLN A 19 2.27 2.02 -4.65
C GLN A 19 2.69 2.68 -5.97
N ILE A 20 2.97 4.00 -5.92
CA ILE A 20 3.39 4.80 -7.08
C ILE A 20 4.40 4.04 -7.97
N GLY A 21 4.12 4.03 -9.28
CA GLY A 21 4.86 3.27 -10.28
C GLY A 21 4.19 1.97 -10.74
N LEU A 22 3.45 1.27 -9.88
CA LEU A 22 2.77 0.00 -10.20
C LEU A 22 1.25 -0.01 -9.93
N HIS A 23 0.69 1.16 -9.64
CA HIS A 23 -0.74 1.40 -9.38
C HIS A 23 -1.68 0.98 -10.53
N THR A 24 -1.19 0.88 -11.78
CA THR A 24 -2.00 0.52 -12.95
C THR A 24 -2.49 -0.93 -12.96
N ARG A 25 -1.81 -1.82 -12.23
CA ARG A 25 -2.23 -3.24 -12.14
C ARG A 25 -3.56 -3.44 -11.41
N LEU A 26 -3.95 -2.50 -10.54
CA LEU A 26 -5.18 -2.58 -9.74
C LEU A 26 -6.45 -2.29 -10.57
N PRO A 27 -6.49 -1.22 -11.39
CA PRO A 27 -7.61 -0.97 -12.29
C PRO A 27 -7.80 -2.06 -13.34
N ASP A 28 -6.71 -2.65 -13.84
CA ASP A 28 -6.76 -3.69 -14.87
C ASP A 28 -7.25 -5.04 -14.30
N ALA A 29 -7.01 -5.32 -13.02
CA ALA A 29 -7.54 -6.50 -12.34
C ALA A 29 -9.08 -6.52 -12.22
N MET A 30 -9.75 -5.39 -12.49
CA MET A 30 -11.21 -5.28 -12.50
C MET A 30 -11.87 -5.76 -13.80
N GLU A 31 -11.07 -6.17 -14.80
CA GLU A 31 -11.56 -6.94 -15.96
C GLU A 31 -11.94 -8.38 -15.57
N GLY A 32 -11.43 -8.87 -14.44
CA GLY A 32 -11.78 -10.19 -13.91
C GLY A 32 -13.22 -10.27 -13.35
N PRO A 33 -13.75 -11.49 -13.20
CA PRO A 33 -15.07 -11.70 -12.59
C PRO A 33 -15.12 -11.16 -11.15
N THR A 34 -16.25 -10.53 -10.79
CA THR A 34 -16.48 -9.84 -9.51
C THR A 34 -16.11 -10.60 -8.23
N PRO A 35 -16.28 -11.94 -8.10
CA PRO A 35 -15.83 -12.66 -6.89
C PRO A 35 -14.30 -12.78 -6.80
N VAL A 36 -13.58 -12.79 -7.92
CA VAL A 36 -12.11 -12.92 -7.95
C VAL A 36 -11.44 -11.59 -7.64
N SER A 37 -11.96 -10.49 -8.19
CA SER A 37 -11.44 -9.14 -7.91
C SER A 37 -11.59 -8.79 -6.43
N ALA A 38 -12.69 -9.19 -5.77
CA ALA A 38 -12.88 -8.99 -4.34
C ALA A 38 -11.85 -9.75 -3.48
N SER A 39 -11.57 -11.02 -3.79
CA SER A 39 -10.62 -11.84 -3.01
C SER A 39 -9.17 -11.38 -3.16
N ILE A 40 -8.77 -10.92 -4.34
CA ILE A 40 -7.38 -10.50 -4.60
C ILE A 40 -7.08 -9.12 -3.99
N HIS A 41 -8.05 -8.19 -4.07
CA HIS A 41 -7.88 -6.82 -3.57
C HIS A 41 -8.14 -6.65 -2.08
N ALA A 42 -9.09 -7.40 -1.51
CA ALA A 42 -9.37 -7.29 -0.08
C ALA A 42 -8.40 -8.14 0.75
N ALA A 43 -8.12 -9.39 0.32
CA ALA A 43 -7.59 -10.39 1.25
C ALA A 43 -6.10 -10.73 1.09
N THR A 44 -5.49 -10.67 -0.10
CA THR A 44 -4.23 -11.41 -0.33
C THR A 44 -3.07 -10.62 -0.91
N MET A 45 -3.24 -9.90 -2.02
CA MET A 45 -2.06 -9.42 -2.76
C MET A 45 -1.53 -8.09 -2.21
N VAL A 46 -2.42 -7.22 -1.75
CA VAL A 46 -2.13 -5.81 -1.44
C VAL A 46 -1.80 -5.57 0.05
N THR A 47 -2.35 -6.39 0.95
CA THR A 47 -2.10 -6.37 2.40
C THR A 47 -0.75 -6.97 2.79
N ALA A 48 -0.19 -7.85 1.95
CA ALA A 48 1.09 -8.52 2.18
C ALA A 48 2.26 -7.53 2.33
N GLY A 49 2.26 -6.42 1.59
CA GLY A 49 3.33 -5.40 1.70
C GLY A 49 3.27 -4.64 3.03
N VAL A 50 2.08 -4.26 3.50
CA VAL A 50 1.88 -3.63 4.81
C VAL A 50 2.29 -4.58 5.93
N PHE A 51 1.87 -5.85 5.86
CA PHE A 51 2.23 -6.87 6.84
C PHE A 51 3.75 -7.09 6.91
N MET A 52 4.42 -7.16 5.75
CA MET A 52 5.88 -7.33 5.71
C MET A 52 6.60 -6.16 6.39
N ILE A 53 6.19 -4.91 6.10
CA ILE A 53 6.77 -3.72 6.74
C ILE A 53 6.54 -3.77 8.25
N ALA A 54 5.32 -4.11 8.69
CA ALA A 54 5.00 -4.22 10.12
C ALA A 54 5.80 -5.32 10.84
N ARG A 55 6.06 -6.46 10.19
CA ARG A 55 6.88 -7.54 10.77
C ARG A 55 8.38 -7.22 10.76
N CYS A 56 8.84 -6.47 9.77
CA CYS A 56 10.21 -5.97 9.71
C CYS A 56 10.40 -4.67 10.49
N SER A 57 9.45 -4.24 11.32
CA SER A 57 9.53 -3.00 12.11
C SER A 57 10.84 -2.85 12.91
N PRO A 58 11.44 -3.90 13.53
CA PRO A 58 12.70 -3.72 14.23
C PRO A 58 13.83 -3.29 13.29
N LEU A 59 13.81 -3.70 12.02
CA LEU A 59 14.82 -3.33 11.03
C LEU A 59 14.64 -1.89 10.54
N PHE A 60 13.39 -1.45 10.36
CA PHE A 60 13.08 -0.11 9.87
C PHE A 60 13.37 0.99 10.90
N GLU A 61 13.19 0.71 12.20
CA GLU A 61 13.53 1.65 13.28
C GLU A 61 15.01 2.01 13.35
N TYR A 62 15.91 1.11 12.91
CA TYR A 62 17.34 1.40 12.85
C TYR A 62 17.75 2.33 11.69
N SER A 63 16.80 2.77 10.86
CA SER A 63 17.07 3.54 9.65
C SER A 63 16.02 4.64 9.43
N SER A 64 16.28 5.82 10.01
CA SER A 64 15.45 7.03 9.83
C SER A 64 15.24 7.43 8.37
N THR A 65 16.27 7.27 7.53
CA THR A 65 16.16 7.56 6.09
C THR A 65 15.16 6.66 5.37
N ALA A 66 15.10 5.37 5.73
CA ALA A 66 14.13 4.44 5.14
C ALA A 66 12.69 4.80 5.57
N LEU A 67 12.48 5.15 6.84
CA LEU A 67 11.18 5.60 7.36
C LEU A 67 10.66 6.86 6.64
N ILE A 68 11.54 7.83 6.40
CA ILE A 68 11.20 9.05 5.63
C ILE A 68 10.75 8.68 4.21
N VAL A 69 11.47 7.78 3.53
CA VAL A 69 11.10 7.33 2.18
C VAL A 69 9.74 6.63 2.19
N ILE A 70 9.50 5.72 3.14
CA ILE A 70 8.22 5.01 3.28
C ILE A 70 7.07 6.00 3.48
N THR A 71 7.27 6.97 4.38
CA THR A 71 6.29 8.02 4.68
C THR A 71 5.94 8.83 3.44
N PHE A 72 6.97 9.30 2.72
CA PHE A 72 6.78 10.13 1.53
C PHE A 72 6.08 9.37 0.40
N VAL A 73 6.50 8.13 0.14
CA VAL A 73 5.89 7.29 -0.90
C VAL A 73 4.45 6.90 -0.54
N GLY A 74 4.18 6.58 0.73
CA GLY A 74 2.83 6.30 1.23
C GLY A 74 1.88 7.50 1.03
N ALA A 75 2.31 8.69 1.45
CA ALA A 75 1.52 9.92 1.32
C ALA A 75 1.29 10.32 -0.14
N MET A 76 2.32 10.22 -0.99
CA MET A 76 2.16 10.50 -2.41
C MET A 76 1.21 9.51 -3.08
N THR A 77 1.29 8.22 -2.72
CA THR A 77 0.40 7.18 -3.26
C THR A 77 -1.04 7.44 -2.85
N SER A 78 -1.31 7.76 -1.58
CA SER A 78 -2.67 8.01 -1.12
C SER A 78 -3.31 9.21 -1.83
N PHE A 79 -2.56 10.31 -1.98
CA PHE A 79 -3.01 11.51 -2.68
C PHE A 79 -3.26 11.26 -4.17
N PHE A 80 -2.32 10.59 -4.85
CA PHE A 80 -2.44 10.30 -6.27
C PHE A 80 -3.59 9.33 -6.58
N ALA A 81 -3.76 8.27 -5.79
CA ALA A 81 -4.84 7.31 -5.97
C ALA A 81 -6.22 7.94 -5.67
N ALA A 82 -6.32 8.80 -4.66
CA ALA A 82 -7.58 9.49 -4.34
C ALA A 82 -8.01 10.45 -5.47
N THR A 83 -7.07 11.26 -5.98
CA THR A 83 -7.35 12.23 -7.05
C THR A 83 -7.72 11.54 -8.37
N THR A 84 -7.03 10.46 -8.72
CA THR A 84 -7.36 9.66 -9.93
C THR A 84 -8.68 8.91 -9.79
N GLY A 85 -9.05 8.47 -8.59
CA GLY A 85 -10.33 7.81 -8.32
C GLY A 85 -11.55 8.71 -8.55
N ILE A 86 -11.45 10.02 -8.27
CA ILE A 86 -12.54 11.00 -8.50
C ILE A 86 -12.86 11.14 -9.99
N LEU A 87 -11.87 10.96 -10.86
CA LEU A 87 -12.01 11.11 -12.32
C LEU A 87 -12.44 9.80 -13.01
N GLN A 88 -12.71 8.72 -12.27
CA GLN A 88 -13.15 7.46 -12.86
C GLN A 88 -14.66 7.38 -13.02
N ASN A 89 -15.10 6.96 -14.21
CA ASN A 89 -16.53 6.78 -14.54
C ASN A 89 -17.06 5.38 -14.17
N ASP A 90 -16.16 4.38 -14.06
CA ASP A 90 -16.53 3.01 -13.71
C ASP A 90 -16.46 2.77 -12.20
N LEU A 91 -17.58 2.37 -11.59
CA LEU A 91 -17.67 2.11 -10.14
C LEU A 91 -16.60 1.14 -9.63
N LYS A 92 -16.31 0.06 -10.38
CA LYS A 92 -15.28 -0.91 -10.00
C LYS A 92 -13.89 -0.29 -9.95
N ARG A 93 -13.58 0.62 -10.87
CA ARG A 93 -12.28 1.31 -10.93
C ARG A 93 -12.18 2.35 -9.81
N VAL A 94 -13.27 3.05 -9.50
CA VAL A 94 -13.35 3.94 -8.31
C VAL A 94 -13.01 3.16 -7.04
N ILE A 95 -13.61 1.98 -6.85
CA ILE A 95 -13.34 1.13 -5.67
C ILE A 95 -11.87 0.66 -5.66
N ALA A 96 -11.32 0.24 -6.81
CA ALA A 96 -9.91 -0.15 -6.91
C ALA A 96 -8.96 0.99 -6.49
N TYR A 97 -9.19 2.21 -6.97
CA TYR A 97 -8.40 3.39 -6.57
C TYR A 97 -8.61 3.76 -5.10
N SER A 98 -9.82 3.56 -4.56
CA SER A 98 -10.07 3.75 -3.12
C SER A 98 -9.21 2.81 -2.27
N THR A 99 -9.11 1.53 -2.64
CA THR A 99 -8.24 0.55 -1.97
C THR A 99 -6.76 0.94 -2.09
N CYS A 100 -6.31 1.35 -3.28
CA CYS A 100 -4.94 1.86 -3.48
C CYS A 100 -4.63 3.04 -2.54
N SER A 101 -5.57 3.97 -2.40
CA SER A 101 -5.40 5.12 -1.50
C SER A 101 -5.32 4.73 -0.03
N GLN A 102 -6.15 3.77 0.41
CA GLN A 102 -6.18 3.27 1.78
C GLN A 102 -4.90 2.52 2.15
N LEU A 103 -4.37 1.72 1.21
CA LEU A 103 -3.09 1.04 1.39
C LEU A 103 -1.92 2.04 1.45
N GLY A 104 -1.95 3.10 0.64
CA GLY A 104 -1.01 4.21 0.76
C GLY A 104 -1.03 4.84 2.16
N TYR A 105 -2.23 5.02 2.73
CA TYR A 105 -2.42 5.50 4.11
C TYR A 105 -1.85 4.55 5.17
N MET A 106 -2.04 3.24 5.01
CA MET A 106 -1.44 2.24 5.92
C MET A 106 0.09 2.30 5.89
N ILE A 107 0.67 2.39 4.69
CA ILE A 107 2.12 2.46 4.52
C ILE A 107 2.68 3.78 5.07
N PHE A 108 1.93 4.89 4.92
CA PHE A 108 2.26 6.15 5.60
C PHE A 108 2.30 5.99 7.13
N ALA A 109 1.31 5.31 7.72
CA ALA A 109 1.29 5.04 9.16
C ALA A 109 2.49 4.19 9.63
N CYS A 110 2.91 3.20 8.84
CA CYS A 110 4.16 2.47 9.07
C CYS A 110 5.41 3.35 8.97
N GLY A 111 5.42 4.34 8.07
CA GLY A 111 6.55 5.26 7.87
C GLY A 111 6.78 6.22 9.04
N ILE A 112 5.73 6.60 9.76
CA ILE A 112 5.81 7.41 11.00
C ILE A 112 5.98 6.54 12.26
N SER A 113 6.45 5.29 12.10
CA SER A 113 6.66 4.33 13.18
C SER A 113 5.40 3.91 13.96
N ASN A 114 4.20 4.14 13.41
CA ASN A 114 2.93 3.79 14.05
C ASN A 114 2.32 2.50 13.46
N TYR A 115 3.06 1.40 13.61
CA TYR A 115 2.70 0.11 13.01
C TYR A 115 1.42 -0.50 13.57
N SER A 116 1.10 -0.26 14.86
CA SER A 116 -0.12 -0.78 15.50
C SER A 116 -1.38 -0.20 14.85
N VAL A 117 -1.39 1.11 14.60
CA VAL A 117 -2.48 1.78 13.88
C VAL A 117 -2.58 1.27 12.45
N SER A 118 -1.46 1.06 11.76
CA SER A 118 -1.48 0.50 10.41
C SER A 118 -2.09 -0.91 10.36
N VAL A 119 -1.75 -1.79 11.30
CA VAL A 119 -2.28 -3.16 11.34
C VAL A 119 -3.75 -3.17 11.76
N PHE A 120 -4.14 -2.31 12.70
CA PHE A 120 -5.54 -2.14 13.08
C PHE A 120 -6.39 -1.64 11.91
N HIS A 121 -5.90 -0.63 11.18
CA HIS A 121 -6.57 -0.11 9.98
C HIS A 121 -6.68 -1.17 8.88
N LEU A 122 -5.62 -1.98 8.70
CA LEU A 122 -5.62 -3.10 7.77
C LEU A 122 -6.71 -4.13 8.10
N MET A 123 -6.91 -4.46 9.38
CA MET A 123 -7.95 -5.40 9.81
C MET A 123 -9.36 -4.87 9.55
N ASN A 124 -9.57 -3.56 9.65
CA ASN A 124 -10.88 -2.93 9.37
C ASN A 124 -11.14 -2.74 7.87
N HIS A 125 -10.08 -2.69 7.06
CA HIS A 125 -10.18 -2.49 5.61
C HIS A 125 -10.38 -3.79 4.83
N ALA A 126 -9.86 -4.92 5.33
CA ALA A 126 -10.01 -6.24 4.73
C ALA A 126 -11.47 -6.75 4.80
#